data_AF-A0A5C5VZK6-F1
#
_entry.id   AF-A0A5C5VZK6-F1
#
_cell.length_a   1.000
_cell.length_b   1.000
_cell.length_c   1.000
_cell.angle_alpha   90.00
_cell.angle_beta   90.00
_cell.angle_gamma   90.00
#
_symmetry.space_group_name_H-M   'P 1'
#
loop_
_entity.id
_entity.type
_entity.pdbx_description
1 polymer ?
#
loop_
_entity_poly.entity_id
_entity_poly.type
_entity_poly.pdbx_seq_one_letter_code
_entity_poly.pdbx_strand_id
1 'polypeptide(L)'
;MLAADRALPAERLERAERFRLQLLEDGAAEVVGTLIERFLSDHPIPLAERPTLQSFALTAERFVQQLSGAEPLDPDAAFSPFAGRWYGLWDGKRVDHYWGPLDLAPPTRAAPRLVATQTAWVGDGWGWNFLMHPPEAKQFVHREAAHAGDRNPVVAARGSVVLGYVEMLHHQDPDGDPHDIRDAFPLVGYQDGPGRLVWVTPNFVFCEEVLGAAGDARYAITGFQYEPTPELGLRIQGGGFQAVYTRSPDERPAWLRFPATICVKAAAE
;
A
#
# COMPACT_ATOMS: atom_id res chain seq x y z
N MET A 1 -19.85 -10.27 -12.66
CA MET A 1 -20.11 -9.03 -13.42
C MET A 1 -20.14 -7.95 -12.35
N LEU A 2 -18.97 -7.43 -11.95
CA LEU A 2 -18.84 -6.52 -10.81
C LEU A 2 -19.52 -5.20 -11.19
N ALA A 3 -20.73 -4.99 -10.67
CA ALA A 3 -21.63 -3.93 -11.09
C ALA A 3 -21.03 -2.54 -10.83
N ALA A 4 -20.44 -1.97 -11.87
CA ALA A 4 -20.78 -0.72 -12.56
C ALA A 4 -21.21 0.55 -11.80
N ASP A 5 -21.22 0.63 -10.46
CA ASP A 5 -21.55 1.88 -9.76
C ASP A 5 -20.76 2.10 -8.45
N ARG A 6 -19.46 1.83 -8.50
CA ARG A 6 -18.47 2.27 -7.51
C ARG A 6 -17.56 3.35 -8.11
N ALA A 7 -18.17 4.34 -8.74
CA ALA A 7 -17.48 5.51 -9.27
C ALA A 7 -16.54 6.09 -8.22
N LEU A 8 -15.34 6.53 -8.64
CA LEU A 8 -14.31 7.04 -7.74
C LEU A 8 -14.86 8.19 -6.89
N PRO A 9 -15.14 7.97 -5.60
CA PRO A 9 -15.78 8.99 -4.81
C PRO A 9 -14.67 9.85 -4.21
N ALA A 10 -14.66 11.13 -4.62
CA ALA A 10 -13.68 12.12 -4.17
C ALA A 10 -13.46 12.10 -2.66
N GLU A 11 -14.51 11.82 -1.88
CA GLU A 11 -14.47 11.67 -0.42
C GLU A 11 -13.44 10.62 0.06
N ARG A 12 -13.33 9.46 -0.62
CA ARG A 12 -12.38 8.40 -0.21
C ARG A 12 -10.94 8.85 -0.41
N LEU A 13 -10.68 9.53 -1.53
CA LEU A 13 -9.37 10.14 -1.81
C LEU A 13 -9.04 11.25 -0.79
N GLU A 14 -10.01 12.12 -0.49
CA GLU A 14 -9.86 13.20 0.51
C GLU A 14 -9.57 12.65 1.91
N ARG A 15 -10.22 11.56 2.31
CA ARG A 15 -9.95 10.91 3.60
C ARG A 15 -8.57 10.28 3.66
N ALA A 16 -8.13 9.63 2.58
CA ALA A 16 -6.79 9.06 2.49
C ALA A 16 -5.71 10.16 2.52
N GLU A 17 -5.94 11.25 1.80
CA GLU A 17 -5.04 12.40 1.79
C GLU A 17 -4.96 13.08 3.16
N ARG A 18 -6.09 13.25 3.85
CA ARG A 18 -6.10 13.79 5.22
C ARG A 18 -5.29 12.91 6.17
N PHE A 19 -5.40 11.59 6.04
CA PHE A 19 -4.61 10.66 6.85
C PHE A 19 -3.11 10.77 6.56
N ARG A 20 -2.71 10.92 5.29
CA ARG A 20 -1.31 11.20 4.91
C ARG A 20 -0.79 12.49 5.54
N LEU A 21 -1.54 13.58 5.42
CA LEU A 21 -1.16 14.88 5.97
C LEU A 21 -1.03 14.81 7.49
N GLN A 22 -1.98 14.16 8.17
CA GLN A 22 -1.91 13.96 9.61
C GLN A 22 -0.64 13.21 10.04
N LEU A 23 -0.26 12.13 9.33
CA LEU A 23 0.97 11.40 9.63
C LEU A 23 2.23 12.28 9.49
N LEU A 24 2.24 13.20 8.52
CA LEU A 24 3.37 14.11 8.30
C LEU A 24 3.40 15.25 9.33
N GLU A 25 2.26 15.86 9.61
CA GLU A 25 2.12 17.00 10.52
C GLU A 25 2.40 16.61 11.98
N ASP A 26 1.95 15.44 12.41
CA ASP A 26 2.14 14.93 13.77
C ASP A 26 3.54 14.31 13.99
N GLY A 27 4.40 14.29 12.96
CA GLY A 27 5.70 13.57 12.99
C GLY A 27 5.55 12.05 13.07
N ALA A 28 4.33 11.52 13.06
CA ALA A 28 4.02 10.09 13.19
C ALA A 28 4.60 9.26 12.02
N ALA A 29 4.75 9.85 10.84
CA ALA A 29 5.35 9.18 9.68
C ALA A 29 6.78 8.68 9.94
N GLU A 30 7.58 9.43 10.70
CA GLU A 30 8.95 9.01 11.05
C GLU A 30 8.93 7.84 12.05
N VAL A 31 8.05 7.89 13.05
CA VAL A 31 7.89 6.83 14.05
C VAL A 31 7.38 5.55 13.41
N VAL A 32 6.36 5.64 12.54
CA VAL A 32 5.84 4.51 11.76
C VAL A 32 6.91 3.97 10.82
N GLY A 33 7.60 4.82 10.06
CA GLY A 33 8.68 4.42 9.16
C GLY A 33 9.79 3.66 9.90
N THR A 34 10.19 4.15 11.08
CA THR A 34 11.17 3.49 11.95
C THR A 34 10.65 2.14 12.48
N LEU A 35 9.37 2.05 12.84
CA LEU A 35 8.76 0.80 13.28
C LEU A 35 8.78 -0.26 12.18
N ILE A 36 8.48 0.14 10.93
CA ILE A 36 8.50 -0.75 9.77
C ILE A 36 9.93 -1.17 9.45
N GLU A 37 10.87 -0.23 9.39
CA GLU A 37 12.29 -0.49 9.16
C GLU A 37 12.84 -1.52 10.15
N ARG A 38 12.56 -1.33 11.45
CA ARG A 38 12.93 -2.28 12.49
C ARG A 38 12.24 -3.61 12.36
N PHE A 39 10.97 -3.65 11.96
CA PHE A 39 10.26 -4.90 11.73
C PHE A 39 10.89 -5.71 10.60
N LEU A 40 11.29 -5.04 9.52
CA LEU A 40 11.93 -5.67 8.37
C LEU A 40 13.37 -6.13 8.70
N SER A 41 14.11 -5.41 9.55
CA SER A 41 15.49 -5.76 9.91
C SER A 41 15.64 -6.75 11.07
N ASP A 42 14.80 -6.65 12.11
CA ASP A 42 14.89 -7.44 13.34
C ASP A 42 14.27 -8.85 13.20
N HIS A 43 13.42 -9.09 12.20
CA HIS A 43 12.65 -10.34 12.05
C HIS A 43 12.85 -11.16 10.76
N PRO A 44 14.08 -11.40 10.27
CA PRO A 44 14.28 -12.23 9.08
C PRO A 44 14.05 -13.74 9.32
N ILE A 45 14.05 -14.21 10.58
CA ILE A 45 14.26 -15.64 10.90
C ILE A 45 13.00 -16.53 10.73
N PRO A 46 11.76 -16.15 11.11
CA PRO A 46 10.57 -16.94 10.79
C PRO A 46 10.22 -16.94 9.29
N LEU A 47 10.85 -16.02 8.53
CA LEU A 47 10.54 -15.72 7.13
C LEU A 47 11.57 -16.27 6.16
N ALA A 48 12.80 -16.56 6.60
CA ALA A 48 13.88 -17.05 5.74
C ALA A 48 13.57 -18.39 5.03
N GLU A 49 12.68 -19.20 5.58
CA GLU A 49 12.20 -20.45 4.96
C GLU A 49 10.90 -20.28 4.14
N ARG A 50 10.38 -19.06 4.10
CA ARG A 50 9.18 -18.69 3.34
C ARG A 50 9.58 -17.68 2.26
N PRO A 51 8.78 -17.51 1.20
CA PRO A 51 9.28 -16.85 0.00
C PRO A 51 9.58 -15.34 0.16
N THR A 52 9.39 -14.71 1.31
CA THR A 52 8.94 -13.30 1.37
C THR A 52 9.60 -12.48 2.48
N LEU A 53 9.85 -11.20 2.16
CA LEU A 53 10.47 -10.10 2.93
C LEU A 53 11.97 -9.81 2.75
N GLN A 54 12.69 -10.49 1.86
CA GLN A 54 14.12 -10.20 1.68
C GLN A 54 14.42 -8.97 0.81
N SER A 55 13.40 -8.31 0.25
CA SER A 55 13.60 -7.35 -0.84
C SER A 55 13.33 -5.88 -0.51
N PHE A 56 12.79 -5.56 0.66
CA PHE A 56 12.47 -4.18 1.01
C PHE A 56 13.73 -3.44 1.50
N ALA A 57 14.03 -2.31 0.89
CA ALA A 57 15.07 -1.35 1.25
C ALA A 57 14.46 -0.07 1.88
N LEU A 58 13.33 -0.22 2.59
CA LEU A 58 12.65 0.85 3.30
C LEU A 58 13.52 1.36 4.45
N THR A 59 13.67 2.67 4.52
CA THR A 59 14.13 3.39 5.72
C THR A 59 13.09 4.41 6.13
N ALA A 60 13.08 4.82 7.40
CA ALA A 60 12.19 5.87 7.89
C ALA A 60 12.27 7.16 7.05
N GLU A 61 13.48 7.57 6.68
CA GLU A 61 13.73 8.74 5.84
C GLU A 61 13.09 8.60 4.45
N ARG A 62 13.31 7.48 3.74
CA ARG A 62 12.73 7.24 2.42
C ARG A 62 11.19 7.17 2.49
N PHE A 63 10.66 6.60 3.56
CA PHE A 63 9.23 6.54 3.81
C PHE A 63 8.64 7.96 3.90
N VAL A 64 9.20 8.82 4.75
CA VAL A 64 8.76 10.23 4.89
C VAL A 64 8.91 10.99 3.57
N GLN A 65 10.02 10.84 2.86
CA GLN A 65 10.26 11.48 1.56
C GLN A 65 9.17 11.11 0.55
N GLN A 66 8.84 9.83 0.41
CA GLN A 66 7.81 9.40 -0.53
C GLN A 66 6.42 9.88 -0.11
N LEU A 67 6.07 9.82 1.18
CA LEU A 67 4.81 10.36 1.69
C LEU A 67 4.69 11.88 1.48
N SER A 68 5.80 12.62 1.47
CA SER A 68 5.80 14.05 1.14
C SER A 68 5.70 14.36 -0.36
N GLY A 69 5.64 13.34 -1.22
CA GLY A 69 5.69 13.51 -2.68
C GLY A 69 7.04 14.09 -3.13
N ALA A 70 8.14 13.67 -2.50
CA ALA A 70 9.49 14.10 -2.86
C ALA A 70 10.16 13.24 -3.94
N GLU A 71 9.44 12.27 -4.51
CA GLU A 71 9.92 11.39 -5.59
C GLU A 71 8.77 11.08 -6.56
N PRO A 72 9.04 10.97 -7.88
CA PRO A 72 8.05 10.48 -8.82
C PRO A 72 7.88 8.97 -8.67
N LEU A 73 6.65 8.49 -8.86
CA LEU A 73 6.33 7.05 -8.84
C LEU A 73 5.70 6.63 -10.17
N ASP A 74 6.02 5.40 -10.58
CA ASP A 74 5.47 4.76 -11.77
C ASP A 74 4.19 3.99 -11.40
N PRO A 75 3.01 4.36 -11.93
CA PRO A 75 1.75 3.68 -11.63
C PRO A 75 1.76 2.20 -12.02
N ASP A 76 2.45 1.83 -13.11
CA ASP A 76 2.55 0.43 -13.53
C ASP A 76 3.36 -0.37 -12.52
N ALA A 77 4.53 0.12 -12.11
CA ALA A 77 5.34 -0.53 -11.08
C ALA A 77 4.59 -0.65 -9.73
N ALA A 78 3.77 0.35 -9.39
CA ALA A 78 3.04 0.38 -8.13
C ALA A 78 1.87 -0.61 -8.07
N PHE A 79 1.07 -0.74 -9.14
CA PHE A 79 -0.23 -1.44 -9.06
C PHE A 79 -0.35 -2.65 -10.00
N SER A 80 0.24 -2.61 -11.20
CA SER A 80 0.05 -3.66 -12.20
C SER A 80 0.52 -5.06 -11.74
N PRO A 81 1.61 -5.23 -10.97
CA PRO A 81 2.03 -6.54 -10.47
C PRO A 81 0.99 -7.27 -9.61
N PHE A 82 0.15 -6.52 -8.90
CA PHE A 82 -0.87 -7.08 -8.01
C PHE A 82 -2.13 -7.53 -8.75
N ALA A 83 -2.33 -7.10 -10.01
CA ALA A 83 -3.56 -7.32 -10.76
C ALA A 83 -3.96 -8.82 -10.85
N GLY A 84 -5.28 -9.05 -10.91
CA GLY A 84 -5.88 -10.37 -11.08
C GLY A 84 -6.30 -11.04 -9.76
N ARG A 85 -6.51 -12.35 -9.83
CA ARG A 85 -7.06 -13.15 -8.73
C ARG A 85 -5.96 -13.77 -7.87
N TRP A 86 -6.18 -13.80 -6.57
CA TRP A 86 -5.29 -14.39 -5.60
C TRP A 86 -6.08 -15.14 -4.53
N TYR A 87 -5.63 -16.34 -4.21
CA TYR A 87 -6.33 -17.26 -3.32
C TYR A 87 -5.42 -17.66 -2.17
N GLY A 88 -5.88 -17.48 -0.94
CA GLY A 88 -5.08 -17.74 0.25
C GLY A 88 -5.91 -18.08 1.47
N LEU A 89 -5.22 -18.15 2.61
CA LEU A 89 -5.82 -18.25 3.94
C LEU A 89 -5.46 -17.00 4.75
N TRP A 90 -6.45 -16.42 5.41
CA TRP A 90 -6.28 -15.37 6.42
C TRP A 90 -6.81 -15.87 7.76
N ASP A 91 -5.92 -16.05 8.73
CA ASP A 91 -6.26 -16.58 10.05
C ASP A 91 -7.10 -17.88 9.98
N GLY A 92 -6.72 -18.77 9.06
CA GLY A 92 -7.39 -20.06 8.82
C GLY A 92 -8.65 -19.99 7.95
N LYS A 93 -9.14 -18.81 7.58
CA LYS A 93 -10.31 -18.64 6.70
C LYS A 93 -9.88 -18.52 5.24
N ARG A 94 -10.67 -19.11 4.33
CA ARG A 94 -10.48 -18.94 2.88
C ARG A 94 -10.75 -17.48 2.51
N VAL A 95 -9.76 -16.84 1.90
CA VAL A 95 -9.85 -15.46 1.44
C VAL A 95 -9.40 -15.39 -0.01
N ASP A 96 -10.18 -14.64 -0.78
CA ASP A 96 -9.93 -14.41 -2.20
C ASP A 96 -9.75 -12.91 -2.40
N HIS A 97 -8.66 -12.51 -3.06
CA HIS A 97 -8.45 -11.13 -3.50
C HIS A 97 -8.63 -11.04 -5.01
N TYR A 98 -9.23 -9.94 -5.47
CA TYR A 98 -9.40 -9.63 -6.88
C TYR A 98 -8.96 -8.19 -7.10
N TRP A 99 -7.73 -8.01 -7.56
CA TRP A 99 -7.22 -6.70 -7.94
C TRP A 99 -7.62 -6.41 -9.38
N GLY A 100 -8.30 -5.29 -9.58
CA GLY A 100 -8.68 -4.79 -10.90
C GLY A 100 -7.47 -4.41 -11.76
N PRO A 101 -7.71 -4.11 -13.05
CA PRO A 101 -6.69 -3.50 -13.89
C PRO A 101 -6.29 -2.11 -13.37
N LEU A 102 -5.13 -1.65 -13.82
CA LEU A 102 -4.71 -0.27 -13.62
C LEU A 102 -5.52 0.66 -14.54
N ASP A 103 -6.17 1.65 -13.95
CA ASP A 103 -6.90 2.70 -14.67
C ASP A 103 -6.14 4.02 -14.59
N LEU A 104 -5.61 4.51 -15.72
CA LEU A 104 -4.92 5.79 -15.77
C LEU A 104 -5.92 6.94 -15.84
N ALA A 105 -5.74 7.94 -14.97
CA ALA A 105 -6.56 9.14 -14.99
C ALA A 105 -6.18 10.03 -16.19
N PRO A 106 -7.15 10.72 -16.82
CA PRO A 106 -6.85 11.66 -17.88
C PRO A 106 -5.93 12.78 -17.37
N PRO A 107 -5.00 13.28 -18.20
CA PRO A 107 -4.05 14.28 -17.75
C PRO A 107 -4.73 15.62 -17.46
N THR A 108 -4.59 16.12 -16.22
CA THR A 108 -5.08 17.43 -15.80
C THR A 108 -3.92 18.34 -15.36
N ARG A 109 -4.16 19.66 -15.33
CA ARG A 109 -3.17 20.65 -14.85
C ARG A 109 -3.40 21.12 -13.41
N ALA A 110 -4.59 20.88 -12.85
CA ALA A 110 -4.94 21.26 -11.48
C ALA A 110 -4.33 20.27 -10.48
N ALA A 111 -3.89 20.77 -9.32
CA ALA A 111 -3.47 19.95 -8.18
C ALA A 111 -4.48 20.12 -7.03
N PRO A 112 -4.74 19.10 -6.18
CA PRO A 112 -4.23 17.72 -6.27
C PRO A 112 -4.68 17.04 -7.57
N ARG A 113 -3.86 16.15 -8.10
CA ARG A 113 -4.14 15.45 -9.36
C ARG A 113 -4.09 13.95 -9.16
N LEU A 114 -5.19 13.28 -9.47
CA LEU A 114 -5.21 11.84 -9.65
C LEU A 114 -4.39 11.44 -10.89
N VAL A 115 -3.54 10.44 -10.74
CA VAL A 115 -2.68 9.89 -11.79
C VAL A 115 -3.20 8.53 -12.25
N ALA A 116 -3.49 7.65 -11.31
CA ALA A 116 -3.98 6.31 -11.59
C ALA A 116 -4.79 5.76 -10.43
N THR A 117 -5.62 4.76 -10.72
CA THR A 117 -6.44 4.05 -9.76
C THR A 117 -6.41 2.56 -9.99
N GLN A 118 -6.59 1.78 -8.93
CA GLN A 118 -6.85 0.35 -9.01
C GLN A 118 -7.89 0.00 -7.95
N THR A 119 -8.89 -0.80 -8.31
CA THR A 119 -9.86 -1.31 -7.33
C THR A 119 -9.48 -2.71 -6.88
N ALA A 120 -9.96 -3.11 -5.70
CA ALA A 120 -9.66 -4.42 -5.16
C ALA A 120 -10.85 -4.99 -4.38
N TRP A 121 -11.16 -6.26 -4.58
CA TRP A 121 -11.85 -7.04 -3.56
C TRP A 121 -10.78 -7.68 -2.67
N VAL A 122 -10.85 -7.48 -1.35
CA VAL A 122 -9.83 -7.89 -0.37
C VAL A 122 -10.44 -8.76 0.73
N GLY A 123 -11.06 -9.88 0.34
CA GLY A 123 -11.66 -10.82 1.27
C GLY A 123 -13.08 -10.45 1.68
N ASP A 124 -13.24 -9.75 2.81
CA ASP A 124 -14.52 -9.23 3.31
C ASP A 124 -14.65 -7.71 3.12
N GLY A 125 -13.86 -7.13 2.22
CA GLY A 125 -13.92 -5.69 1.94
C GLY A 125 -13.60 -5.34 0.50
N TRP A 126 -13.82 -4.07 0.18
CA TRP A 126 -13.48 -3.46 -1.10
C TRP A 126 -12.53 -2.30 -0.91
N GLY A 127 -11.51 -2.23 -1.74
CA GLY A 127 -10.45 -1.24 -1.70
C GLY A 127 -10.36 -0.41 -2.98
N TRP A 128 -9.83 0.79 -2.81
CA TRP A 128 -9.34 1.65 -3.87
C TRP A 128 -7.90 2.03 -3.56
N ASN A 129 -7.02 1.86 -4.53
CA ASN A 129 -5.67 2.40 -4.54
C ASN A 129 -5.66 3.61 -5.45
N PHE A 130 -4.96 4.67 -5.05
CA PHE A 130 -4.80 5.89 -5.81
C PHE A 130 -3.31 6.22 -5.91
N LEU A 131 -2.87 6.62 -7.10
CA LEU A 131 -1.64 7.36 -7.26
C LEU A 131 -1.99 8.82 -7.54
N MET A 132 -1.41 9.74 -6.77
CA MET A 132 -1.78 11.16 -6.82
C MET A 132 -0.53 12.05 -6.82
N HIS A 133 -0.58 13.17 -7.54
CA HIS A 133 0.33 14.29 -7.30
C HIS A 133 -0.28 15.23 -6.25
N PRO A 134 0.31 15.33 -5.04
CA PRO A 134 -0.16 16.28 -4.03
C PRO A 134 0.10 17.73 -4.48
N PRO A 135 -0.62 18.72 -3.93
CA PRO A 135 -0.43 20.14 -4.24
C PRO A 135 1.03 20.61 -4.07
N GLU A 136 1.71 20.10 -3.05
CA GLU A 136 3.08 20.40 -2.66
C GLU A 136 4.14 19.55 -3.39
N ALA A 137 3.75 18.70 -4.34
CA ALA A 137 4.66 17.80 -5.05
C ALA A 137 5.83 18.56 -5.69
N LYS A 138 7.06 18.10 -5.43
CA LYS A 138 8.25 18.62 -6.10
C LYS A 138 8.16 18.35 -7.60
N GLN A 139 8.65 19.29 -8.41
CA GLN A 139 8.79 19.13 -9.85
C GLN A 139 10.20 18.61 -10.17
N PHE A 140 10.27 17.55 -10.97
CA PHE A 140 11.49 16.88 -11.42
C PHE A 140 11.66 17.12 -12.91
N VAL A 141 12.81 17.65 -13.31
CA VAL A 141 13.13 17.82 -14.74
C VAL A 141 13.93 16.58 -15.17
N HIS A 142 13.28 15.65 -15.86
CA HIS A 142 14.01 14.56 -16.53
C HIS A 142 14.75 15.12 -17.74
N ARG A 143 16.06 15.36 -17.61
CA ARG A 143 16.93 15.44 -18.79
C ARG A 143 17.09 14.03 -19.35
N GLU A 144 16.11 13.52 -20.08
CA GLU A 144 16.44 12.55 -21.11
C GLU A 144 17.47 13.22 -22.03
N ALA A 145 18.50 12.47 -22.42
CA ALA A 145 19.50 12.94 -23.36
C ALA A 145 18.80 13.31 -24.68
N ALA A 146 18.40 14.57 -24.77
CA ALA A 146 17.83 15.14 -25.98
C ALA A 146 18.82 14.84 -27.09
N HIS A 147 18.40 14.00 -28.04
CA HIS A 147 19.07 13.96 -29.32
C HIS A 147 19.09 15.40 -29.83
N ALA A 148 20.28 15.89 -30.16
CA ALA A 148 20.53 17.28 -30.52
C ALA A 148 19.61 17.68 -31.69
N GLY A 149 18.47 18.30 -31.39
CA GLY A 149 17.49 18.68 -32.40
C GLY A 149 16.04 18.69 -31.93
N ASP A 150 15.67 17.96 -30.87
CA ASP A 150 14.27 17.92 -30.45
C ASP A 150 13.91 19.11 -29.53
N ARG A 151 12.98 19.95 -29.98
CA ARG A 151 12.47 21.13 -29.24
C ARG A 151 11.26 20.79 -28.36
N ASN A 152 10.95 19.51 -28.21
CA ASN A 152 9.82 19.09 -27.38
C ASN A 152 10.13 19.29 -25.90
N PRO A 153 9.19 19.87 -25.13
CA PRO A 153 9.43 20.21 -23.73
C PRO A 153 9.65 18.95 -22.91
N VAL A 154 10.72 18.96 -22.12
CA VAL A 154 10.94 18.03 -21.01
C VAL A 154 9.66 17.93 -20.19
N VAL A 155 9.02 16.76 -20.16
CA VAL A 155 7.89 16.53 -19.26
C VAL A 155 8.47 16.49 -17.85
N ALA A 156 8.27 17.57 -17.10
CA ALA A 156 8.66 17.59 -15.71
C ALA A 156 7.80 16.55 -14.96
N ALA A 157 8.41 15.44 -14.53
CA ALA A 157 7.74 14.50 -13.64
C ALA A 157 7.42 15.23 -12.33
N ARG A 158 6.28 14.94 -11.71
CA ARG A 158 5.96 15.47 -10.39
C ARG A 158 6.07 14.35 -9.38
N GLY A 159 6.40 14.71 -8.16
CA GLY A 159 6.32 13.80 -7.04
C GLY A 159 4.93 13.20 -6.94
N SER A 160 4.86 11.93 -6.58
CA SER A 160 3.62 11.18 -6.44
C SER A 160 3.54 10.54 -5.07
N VAL A 161 2.33 10.34 -4.58
CA VAL A 161 2.03 9.62 -3.35
C VAL A 161 1.06 8.47 -3.66
N VAL A 162 1.22 7.36 -2.94
CA VAL A 162 0.27 6.26 -2.97
C VAL A 162 -0.71 6.42 -1.80
N LEU A 163 -1.99 6.38 -2.11
CA LEU A 163 -3.08 6.46 -1.15
C LEU A 163 -4.00 5.25 -1.34
N GLY A 164 -4.75 4.93 -0.29
CA GLY A 164 -5.73 3.86 -0.36
C GLY A 164 -6.93 4.12 0.54
N TYR A 165 -8.01 3.39 0.27
CA TYR A 165 -9.19 3.40 1.11
C TYR A 165 -9.86 2.03 1.05
N VAL A 166 -10.26 1.48 2.19
CA VAL A 166 -10.94 0.18 2.27
C VAL A 166 -12.27 0.33 3.01
N GLU A 167 -13.30 -0.33 2.48
CA GLU A 167 -14.60 -0.51 3.11
C GLU A 167 -14.80 -2.00 3.40
N MET A 168 -14.95 -2.35 4.67
CA MET A 168 -15.26 -3.70 5.13
C MET A 168 -16.76 -3.91 5.09
N LEU A 169 -17.21 -5.02 4.53
CA LEU A 169 -18.62 -5.37 4.36
C LEU A 169 -19.05 -6.40 5.42
N HIS A 170 -20.33 -6.38 5.84
CA HIS A 170 -20.84 -7.42 6.74
C HIS A 170 -20.98 -8.77 6.02
N HIS A 171 -21.29 -8.75 4.73
CA HIS A 171 -21.41 -9.93 3.90
C HIS A 171 -20.33 -9.98 2.81
N GLN A 172 -19.86 -11.19 2.51
CA GLN A 172 -18.93 -11.45 1.39
C GLN A 172 -19.68 -11.49 0.05
N ASP A 173 -20.58 -10.53 -0.18
CA ASP A 173 -21.31 -10.41 -1.43
C ASP A 173 -20.70 -9.29 -2.28
N PRO A 174 -20.00 -9.60 -3.38
CA PRO A 174 -19.46 -8.60 -4.30
C PRO A 174 -20.54 -7.77 -4.99
N ASP A 175 -21.80 -8.22 -5.00
CA ASP A 175 -22.97 -7.49 -5.51
C ASP A 175 -23.79 -6.83 -4.37
N GLY A 176 -23.25 -6.80 -3.15
CA GLY A 176 -23.92 -6.34 -1.94
C GLY A 176 -24.27 -4.85 -1.90
N ASP A 177 -25.27 -4.52 -1.07
CA ASP A 177 -25.80 -3.19 -0.84
C ASP A 177 -24.74 -2.26 -0.21
N PRO A 178 -24.51 -1.02 -0.69
CA PRO A 178 -23.64 -0.04 -0.04
C PRO A 178 -24.02 0.31 1.42
N HIS A 179 -25.22 -0.05 1.88
CA HIS A 179 -25.60 0.00 3.30
C HIS A 179 -24.96 -1.11 4.16
N ASP A 180 -24.20 -2.03 3.56
CA ASP A 180 -23.58 -3.18 4.21
C ASP A 180 -22.15 -2.91 4.74
N ILE A 181 -21.73 -1.63 4.79
CA ILE A 181 -20.40 -1.25 5.28
C ILE A 181 -20.34 -1.36 6.81
N ARG A 182 -19.54 -2.29 7.31
CA ARG A 182 -19.24 -2.49 8.74
C ARG A 182 -18.21 -1.48 9.26
N ASP A 183 -17.19 -1.20 8.46
CA ASP A 183 -16.06 -0.36 8.83
C ASP A 183 -15.42 0.23 7.57
N ALA A 184 -14.73 1.35 7.70
CA ALA A 184 -14.00 1.94 6.59
C ALA A 184 -12.82 2.80 7.06
N PHE A 185 -11.66 2.62 6.43
CA PHE A 185 -10.44 3.27 6.85
C PHE A 185 -9.56 3.71 5.67
N PRO A 186 -8.87 4.85 5.81
CA PRO A 186 -7.86 5.30 4.85
C PRO A 186 -6.56 4.50 5.01
N LEU A 187 -5.77 4.51 3.95
CA LEU A 187 -4.42 3.95 3.92
C LEU A 187 -3.47 4.93 3.22
N VAL A 188 -2.20 4.91 3.60
CA VAL A 188 -1.10 5.49 2.82
C VAL A 188 -0.15 4.39 2.39
N GLY A 189 0.42 4.53 1.20
CA GLY A 189 1.30 3.55 0.60
C GLY A 189 2.74 4.04 0.48
N TYR A 190 3.68 3.11 0.59
CA TYR A 190 5.08 3.27 0.21
C TYR A 190 5.47 2.20 -0.82
N GLN A 191 5.82 2.62 -2.02
CA GLN A 191 6.30 1.77 -3.10
C GLN A 191 7.81 1.59 -3.00
N ASP A 192 8.28 0.34 -3.01
CA ASP A 192 9.71 0.01 -2.95
C ASP A 192 10.18 -0.78 -4.19
N GLY A 193 9.77 -0.29 -5.36
CA GLY A 193 9.99 -0.93 -6.65
C GLY A 193 8.80 -1.76 -7.14
N PRO A 194 8.93 -2.43 -8.29
CA PRO A 194 7.84 -3.18 -8.90
C PRO A 194 7.34 -4.32 -8.01
N GLY A 195 6.04 -4.31 -7.72
CA GLY A 195 5.38 -5.38 -6.97
C GLY A 195 5.74 -5.43 -5.49
N ARG A 196 6.23 -4.32 -4.94
CA ARG A 196 6.52 -4.14 -3.51
C ARG A 196 5.88 -2.87 -2.99
N LEU A 197 4.93 -3.05 -2.08
CA LEU A 197 4.12 -1.97 -1.54
C LEU A 197 3.95 -2.16 -0.04
N VAL A 198 4.08 -1.09 0.73
CA VAL A 198 3.76 -1.09 2.16
C VAL A 198 2.54 -0.22 2.37
N TRP A 199 1.48 -0.78 2.92
CA TRP A 199 0.30 -0.04 3.35
C TRP A 199 0.36 0.22 4.85
N VAL A 200 0.11 1.47 5.22
CA VAL A 200 -0.10 1.89 6.61
C VAL A 200 -1.57 2.30 6.76
N THR A 201 -2.25 1.70 7.71
CA THR A 201 -3.60 2.07 8.17
C THR A 201 -3.49 2.71 9.56
N PRO A 202 -4.57 3.17 10.20
CA PRO A 202 -4.48 3.67 11.57
C PRO A 202 -3.86 2.68 12.58
N ASN A 203 -4.04 1.37 12.38
CA ASN A 203 -3.66 0.35 13.37
C ASN A 203 -2.85 -0.82 12.80
N PHE A 204 -2.65 -0.89 11.49
CA PHE A 204 -1.96 -2.00 10.84
C PHE A 204 -0.93 -1.52 9.84
N VAL A 205 0.13 -2.31 9.70
CA VAL A 205 1.06 -2.25 8.57
C VAL A 205 0.92 -3.55 7.77
N PHE A 206 0.85 -3.42 6.45
CA PHE A 206 0.88 -4.53 5.51
C PHE A 206 2.00 -4.33 4.49
N CYS A 207 3.05 -5.15 4.55
CA CYS A 207 4.09 -5.24 3.54
C CYS A 207 3.69 -6.29 2.51
N GLU A 208 3.40 -5.83 1.31
CA GLU A 208 2.86 -6.59 0.19
C GLU A 208 3.92 -6.79 -0.90
N GLU A 209 4.13 -8.05 -1.29
CA GLU A 209 5.13 -8.43 -2.30
C GLU A 209 4.58 -9.46 -3.29
N VAL A 210 4.81 -9.24 -4.58
CA VAL A 210 4.58 -10.23 -5.64
C VAL A 210 5.90 -10.85 -6.06
N LEU A 211 5.97 -12.17 -6.00
CA LEU A 211 7.15 -12.99 -6.23
C LEU A 211 6.94 -13.98 -7.37
N GLY A 212 8.04 -14.33 -8.04
CA GLY A 212 8.03 -15.35 -9.09
C GLY A 212 7.48 -14.86 -10.43
N ALA A 213 7.55 -15.74 -11.45
CA ALA A 213 7.05 -15.46 -12.79
C ALA A 213 5.55 -15.80 -12.93
N ALA A 214 4.92 -15.31 -14.01
CA ALA A 214 3.53 -15.62 -14.33
C ALA A 214 3.29 -17.14 -14.41
N GLY A 215 2.37 -17.67 -13.59
CA GLY A 215 2.09 -19.11 -13.43
C GLY A 215 2.38 -19.61 -12.02
N ASP A 216 3.59 -19.34 -11.52
CA ASP A 216 4.02 -19.69 -10.15
C ASP A 216 4.03 -18.48 -9.21
N ALA A 217 3.49 -17.35 -9.67
CA ALA A 217 3.47 -16.11 -8.90
C ALA A 217 2.86 -16.32 -7.52
N ARG A 218 3.51 -15.77 -6.50
CA ARG A 218 3.02 -15.71 -5.13
C ARG A 218 2.82 -14.26 -4.75
N TYR A 219 1.70 -13.96 -4.11
CA TYR A 219 1.43 -12.67 -3.52
C TYR A 219 1.44 -12.86 -2.02
N ALA A 220 2.25 -12.09 -1.31
CA ALA A 220 2.39 -12.22 0.12
C ALA A 220 2.12 -10.91 0.81
N ILE A 221 1.45 -11.03 1.95
CA ILE A 221 1.18 -9.92 2.85
C ILE A 221 1.81 -10.32 4.17
N THR A 222 2.86 -9.61 4.58
CA THR A 222 3.42 -9.73 5.92
C THR A 222 3.18 -8.43 6.66
N GLY A 223 2.69 -8.51 7.88
CA GLY A 223 2.30 -7.30 8.59
C GLY A 223 2.25 -7.49 10.08
N PHE A 224 1.81 -6.43 10.75
CA PHE A 224 1.62 -6.39 12.18
C PHE A 224 0.55 -5.36 12.54
N GLN A 225 -0.09 -5.58 13.68
CA GLN A 225 -0.90 -4.55 14.33
C GLN A 225 0.02 -3.71 15.21
N TYR A 226 -0.27 -2.42 15.34
CA TYR A 226 0.43 -1.56 16.28
C TYR A 226 -0.54 -0.68 17.06
N GLU A 227 -0.09 -0.20 18.22
CA GLU A 227 -0.85 0.69 19.10
C GLU A 227 0.07 1.79 19.65
N PRO A 228 -0.49 2.98 19.95
CA PRO A 228 0.25 4.02 20.65
C PRO A 228 0.59 3.59 22.08
N THR A 229 1.77 4.00 22.58
CA THR A 229 2.18 3.78 23.97
C THR A 229 2.06 5.06 24.81
N PRO A 230 1.96 4.95 26.15
CA PRO A 230 1.89 6.12 27.04
C PRO A 230 3.06 7.10 26.89
N GLU A 231 4.23 6.60 26.49
CA GLU A 231 5.44 7.39 26.23
C GLU A 231 5.49 7.98 24.82
N LEU A 232 4.32 8.19 24.19
CA LEU A 232 4.14 8.73 22.83
C LEU A 232 4.88 7.93 21.74
N GLY A 233 5.09 6.64 21.96
CA GLY A 233 5.70 5.72 21.00
C GLY A 233 4.66 4.86 20.28
N LEU A 234 5.14 3.95 19.44
CA LEU A 234 4.35 2.88 18.84
C LEU A 234 4.91 1.53 19.26
N ARG A 235 4.04 0.55 19.48
CA ARG A 235 4.41 -0.83 19.77
C ARG A 235 3.64 -1.81 18.91
N ILE A 236 4.32 -2.86 18.44
CA ILE A 236 3.66 -4.02 17.82
C ILE A 236 2.78 -4.75 18.84
N GLN A 237 1.53 -4.99 18.47
CA GLN A 237 0.55 -5.72 19.26
C GLN A 237 0.33 -7.13 18.70
N GLY A 238 0.45 -8.15 19.54
CA GLY A 238 0.09 -9.54 19.16
C GLY A 238 1.08 -10.23 18.21
N GLY A 239 2.22 -9.61 17.89
CA GLY A 239 3.25 -10.15 17.01
C GLY A 239 3.06 -9.79 15.54
N GLY A 240 3.78 -10.51 14.67
CA GLY A 240 3.66 -10.39 13.23
C GLY A 240 2.81 -11.51 12.63
N PHE A 241 2.37 -11.31 11.39
CA PHE A 241 1.62 -12.31 10.65
C PHE A 241 2.03 -12.34 9.19
N GLN A 242 1.71 -13.44 8.51
CA GLN A 242 1.86 -13.56 7.07
C GLN A 242 0.72 -14.38 6.43
N ALA A 243 0.12 -13.81 5.38
CA ALA A 243 -0.63 -14.54 4.37
C ALA A 243 0.23 -14.70 3.11
N VAL A 244 0.06 -15.85 2.45
CA VAL A 244 0.56 -16.08 1.09
C VAL A 244 -0.62 -16.55 0.25
N TYR A 245 -0.74 -15.96 -0.92
CA TYR A 245 -1.77 -16.23 -1.89
C TYR A 245 -1.14 -16.73 -3.19
N THR A 246 -1.90 -17.54 -3.91
CA THR A 246 -1.50 -18.10 -5.20
C THR A 246 -2.52 -17.75 -6.27
N ARG A 247 -2.22 -18.04 -7.53
CA ARG A 247 -3.18 -17.94 -8.64
C ARG A 247 -4.16 -19.12 -8.71
N SER A 248 -3.96 -20.16 -7.89
CA SER A 248 -4.79 -21.37 -7.88
C SER A 248 -5.76 -21.39 -6.69
N PRO A 249 -7.09 -21.52 -6.91
CA PRO A 249 -8.06 -21.59 -5.82
C PRO A 249 -7.93 -22.83 -4.93
N ASP A 250 -7.23 -23.86 -5.44
CA ASP A 250 -6.97 -25.13 -4.77
C ASP A 250 -5.66 -25.12 -3.97
N GLU A 251 -4.77 -24.15 -4.24
CA GLU A 251 -3.50 -24.00 -3.52
C GLU A 251 -3.57 -22.78 -2.60
N ARG A 252 -3.85 -23.01 -1.32
CA ARG A 252 -3.95 -21.95 -0.31
C ARG A 252 -2.94 -22.19 0.80
N PRO A 253 -1.74 -21.59 0.70
CA PRO A 253 -0.71 -21.71 1.72
C PRO A 253 -1.22 -21.34 3.11
N ALA A 254 -0.66 -22.00 4.13
CA ALA A 254 -1.05 -21.75 5.51
C ALA A 254 -0.68 -20.33 5.96
N TRP A 255 -1.63 -19.69 6.64
CA TRP A 255 -1.41 -18.47 7.42
C TRP A 255 -0.40 -18.72 8.54
N LEU A 256 0.45 -17.72 8.81
CA LEU A 256 1.44 -17.78 9.87
C LEU A 256 1.27 -16.58 10.81
N ARG A 257 1.33 -16.83 12.12
CA ARG A 257 1.61 -15.80 13.13
C ARG A 257 2.97 -16.10 13.75
N PHE A 258 3.71 -15.07 14.10
CA PHE A 258 5.03 -15.21 14.72
C PHE A 258 5.29 -14.12 15.76
N PRO A 259 6.16 -14.39 16.76
CA PRO A 259 6.53 -13.37 17.73
C PRO A 259 7.24 -12.19 17.07
N ALA A 260 6.74 -10.99 17.32
CA ALA A 260 7.42 -9.73 17.01
C ALA A 260 7.15 -8.75 18.16
N THR A 261 8.19 -8.10 18.66
CA THR A 261 8.06 -7.18 19.79
C THR A 261 9.01 -6.02 19.57
N ILE A 262 8.50 -5.02 18.86
CA ILE A 262 9.22 -3.78 18.60
C ILE A 262 8.43 -2.65 19.23
N CYS A 263 9.16 -1.77 19.90
CA CYS A 263 8.68 -0.51 20.42
C CYS A 263 9.60 0.59 19.90
N VAL A 264 9.01 1.65 19.35
CA VAL A 264 9.71 2.84 18.86
C VAL A 264 9.16 4.02 19.65
N LYS A 265 10.05 4.90 20.10
CA LYS A 265 9.67 6.16 20.76
C LYS A 265 9.67 7.28 19.73
N ALA A 266 8.78 8.26 19.88
CA ALA A 266 8.95 9.54 19.22
C ALA A 266 10.30 10.17 19.65
N ALA A 267 10.96 10.87 18.75
CA ALA A 267 12.12 11.68 19.11
C ALA A 267 11.66 12.72 20.17
N ALA A 268 12.46 12.92 21.21
CA ALA A 268 12.18 13.97 22.17
C ALA A 268 12.45 15.33 21.50
N GLU A 269 11.45 16.20 21.44
CA GLU A 269 11.58 17.60 21.05
C GLU A 269 12.44 18.40 22.03
#